data_AF-A0A2G2LBP9-F1
#
_entry.id   AF-A0A2G2LBP9-F1
#
_cell.length_a   1.000
_cell.length_b   1.000
_cell.length_c   1.000
_cell.angle_alpha   90.00
_cell.angle_beta   90.00
_cell.angle_gamma   90.00
#
_symmetry.space_group_name_H-M   'P 1'
#
loop_
_entity.id
_entity.type
_entity.pdbx_description
1 polymer ?
#
loop_
_entity_poly.entity_id
_entity_poly.type
_entity_poly.pdbx_seq_one_letter_code
_entity_poly.pdbx_strand_id
1 'polypeptide(L)'
;MPNRLRQNAIIRRASWQAQALANQLDADILNQLEAIYRAVLIDIQGQITNSAGINSVVGINNLRGIMDNVNHQLGVLSQQQTALLNSGMLQNANIANHIFSSVVDSQAILNASSEAVRTAQQFIAADGLQLSDRLWRTDNQATQRIGLAVQSAIIQGQSASQAAQDFINKGLAIPGDLAIKMNGANVNAINRAIALELINSPDSVYSNVKRVFRTEINRAHITAYQQSLDGVPGVVGTRFLLSRNHPKRDICDMHARANVYGLGSGVYPLGKSPLPAHPNTLSYEVAVFEEEVTSVHRANRQTRSEWLASQPPKLQAQVLNSWGKQRAFNAGLLRENGFTTPWKVIKKRLERRGIDVNNLPRAPATIIAGLNKHVNPYAIRTRPDYINGNINVRRALNQYVSGVGLKGASVGMLNSVYAAFDVVLGRFNLDISSLRWTSWDEAAGFYNTRTFQIALNHSVERSLHQTPGENNALFLIRKEKRIKKLERLLNIADESQKTAIRLALLRERLSTRFTVSSDSFDEVFAIMAHEAGHTLYFKKNLGKAWKDNLNRFNVNYMDYVMVSHYAGESIEELFSEVTAMLALGREADIPSSLLNAYNATIGTITGG
;
A
#
# COMPACT_ATOMS: atom_id res chain seq x y z
N MET A 1 -29.12 22.20 8.49
CA MET A 1 -28.13 21.34 7.80
C MET A 1 -27.57 20.34 8.78
N PRO A 2 -27.89 19.03 8.76
CA PRO A 2 -26.84 18.15 9.32
C PRO A 2 -26.78 16.62 9.07
N ASN A 3 -27.86 15.87 8.84
CA ASN A 3 -27.85 14.46 9.30
C ASN A 3 -26.96 13.51 8.46
N ARG A 4 -27.01 13.61 7.13
CA ARG A 4 -26.28 12.71 6.21
C ARG A 4 -24.76 12.93 6.22
N LEU A 5 -24.29 14.18 6.12
CA LEU A 5 -22.85 14.49 6.17
C LEU A 5 -22.20 14.07 7.50
N ARG A 6 -22.94 14.25 8.62
CA ARG A 6 -22.49 13.79 9.94
C ARG A 6 -22.38 12.27 10.00
N GLN A 7 -23.35 11.55 9.44
CA GLN A 7 -23.34 10.09 9.34
C GLN A 7 -22.16 9.59 8.49
N ASN A 8 -21.91 10.22 7.33
CA ASN A 8 -20.77 9.90 6.46
C ASN A 8 -19.43 10.08 7.21
N ALA A 9 -19.29 11.16 7.98
CA ALA A 9 -18.10 11.41 8.79
C ALA A 9 -17.94 10.40 9.95
N ILE A 10 -19.03 9.88 10.52
CA ILE A 10 -19.00 8.81 11.52
C ILE A 10 -18.51 7.51 10.87
N ILE A 11 -19.10 7.10 9.74
CA ILE A 11 -18.70 5.89 8.99
C ILE A 11 -17.23 5.95 8.60
N ARG A 12 -16.72 7.10 8.15
CA ARG A 12 -15.30 7.27 7.84
C ARG A 12 -14.40 7.05 9.05
N ARG A 13 -14.70 7.70 10.18
CA ARG A 13 -13.91 7.53 11.41
C ARG A 13 -13.93 6.08 11.89
N ALA A 14 -15.09 5.45 11.85
CA ALA A 14 -15.23 4.05 12.19
C ALA A 14 -14.44 3.15 11.21
N SER A 15 -14.41 3.47 9.91
CA SER A 15 -13.61 2.74 8.92
C SER A 15 -12.11 2.83 9.22
N TRP A 16 -11.60 3.99 9.61
CA TRP A 16 -10.19 4.15 10.03
C TRP A 16 -9.86 3.35 11.29
N GLN A 17 -10.73 3.36 12.30
CA GLN A 17 -10.55 2.58 13.52
C GLN A 17 -10.58 1.08 13.23
N ALA A 18 -11.54 0.63 12.43
CA ALA A 18 -11.66 -0.75 12.01
C ALA A 18 -10.42 -1.24 11.24
N GLN A 19 -9.82 -0.39 10.40
CA GLN A 19 -8.57 -0.72 9.73
C GLN A 19 -7.41 -0.96 10.71
N ALA A 20 -7.28 -0.11 11.74
CA ALA A 20 -6.26 -0.29 12.76
C ALA A 20 -6.47 -1.59 13.55
N LEU A 21 -7.72 -1.89 13.92
CA LEU A 21 -8.09 -3.13 14.60
C LEU A 21 -7.84 -4.37 13.73
N ALA A 22 -8.20 -4.32 12.44
CA ALA A 22 -7.96 -5.41 11.50
C ALA A 22 -6.46 -5.70 11.33
N ASN A 23 -5.62 -4.68 11.31
CA ASN A 23 -4.16 -4.84 11.24
C ASN A 23 -3.57 -5.45 12.50
N GLN A 24 -4.07 -5.03 13.67
CA GLN A 24 -3.66 -5.63 14.94
C GLN A 24 -4.07 -7.10 15.01
N LEU A 25 -5.32 -7.40 14.62
CA LEU A 25 -5.83 -8.77 14.56
C LEU A 25 -5.02 -9.66 13.60
N ASP A 26 -4.66 -9.17 12.41
CA ASP A 26 -3.78 -9.92 11.49
C ASP A 26 -2.43 -10.22 12.16
N ALA A 27 -1.80 -9.24 12.81
CA ALA A 27 -0.53 -9.45 13.51
C ALA A 27 -0.67 -10.50 14.63
N ASP A 28 -1.72 -10.41 15.44
CA ASP A 28 -1.96 -11.33 16.56
C ASP A 28 -2.23 -12.76 16.09
N ILE A 29 -3.06 -12.93 15.06
CA ILE A 29 -3.32 -14.24 14.45
C ILE A 29 -2.04 -14.85 13.89
N LEU A 30 -1.21 -14.04 13.21
CA LEU A 30 0.02 -14.54 12.62
C LEU A 30 1.07 -14.92 13.67
N ASN A 31 1.10 -14.22 14.80
CA ASN A 31 1.91 -14.59 15.96
C ASN A 31 1.43 -15.91 16.58
N GLN A 32 0.12 -16.08 16.75
CA GLN A 32 -0.47 -17.34 17.25
C GLN A 32 -0.22 -18.51 16.29
N LEU A 33 -0.38 -18.29 14.99
CA LEU A 33 -0.07 -19.28 13.97
C LEU A 33 1.41 -19.70 14.04
N GLU A 34 2.32 -18.74 14.17
CA GLU A 34 3.74 -19.06 14.32
C GLU A 34 4.02 -19.87 15.59
N ALA A 35 3.39 -19.50 16.72
CA ALA A 35 3.51 -20.23 17.97
C ALA A 35 3.02 -21.69 17.85
N ILE A 36 1.89 -21.92 17.17
CA ILE A 36 1.37 -23.27 16.88
C ILE A 36 2.39 -24.09 16.08
N TYR A 37 2.94 -23.52 15.00
CA TYR A 37 3.95 -24.22 14.18
C TYR A 37 5.24 -24.51 14.96
N ARG A 38 5.67 -23.59 15.84
CA ARG A 38 6.84 -23.79 16.70
C ARG A 38 6.60 -24.87 17.75
N ALA A 39 5.42 -24.91 18.36
CA ALA A 39 5.05 -25.95 19.32
C ALA A 39 5.08 -27.34 18.67
N VAL A 40 4.43 -27.48 17.51
CA VAL A 40 4.43 -28.74 16.74
C VAL A 40 5.84 -29.15 16.32
N LEU A 41 6.68 -28.19 15.91
CA LEU A 41 8.09 -28.47 15.62
C LEU A 41 8.82 -29.03 16.85
N ILE A 42 8.64 -28.41 18.02
CA ILE A 42 9.26 -28.85 19.28
C ILE A 42 8.80 -30.27 19.64
N ASP A 43 7.50 -30.56 19.52
CA ASP A 43 6.94 -31.87 19.84
C ASP A 43 7.49 -32.96 18.91
N ILE A 44 7.52 -32.70 17.59
CA ILE A 44 8.12 -33.62 16.60
C ILE A 44 9.61 -33.85 16.90
N GLN A 45 10.37 -32.78 17.14
CA GLN A 45 11.81 -32.88 17.42
C GLN A 45 12.10 -33.62 18.74
N GLY A 46 11.28 -33.39 19.77
CA GLY A 46 11.36 -34.10 21.04
C GLY A 46 11.14 -35.60 20.87
N GLN A 47 10.13 -36.00 20.10
CA GLN A 47 9.85 -37.41 19.83
C GLN A 47 10.95 -38.10 19.03
N ILE A 48 11.52 -37.42 18.03
CA ILE A 48 12.67 -37.94 17.25
C ILE A 48 13.90 -38.10 18.15
N THR A 49 14.15 -37.13 19.02
CA THR A 49 15.25 -37.19 19.99
C THR A 49 15.07 -38.37 20.96
N ASN A 50 13.86 -38.59 21.46
CA ASN A 50 13.53 -39.72 22.34
C ASN A 50 13.61 -41.08 21.62
N SER A 51 13.51 -41.09 20.29
CA SER A 51 13.61 -42.29 19.46
C SER A 51 15.03 -42.59 18.98
N ALA A 52 16.01 -41.79 19.40
CA ALA A 52 17.41 -41.96 19.00
C ALA A 52 18.12 -43.03 19.83
N GLY A 53 18.95 -43.83 19.17
CA GLY A 53 19.82 -44.81 19.82
C GLY A 53 21.15 -44.22 20.28
N ILE A 54 22.10 -45.12 20.54
CA ILE A 54 23.49 -44.78 20.89
C ILE A 54 24.08 -43.88 19.78
N ASN A 55 24.80 -42.82 20.18
CA ASN A 55 25.38 -41.78 19.30
C ASN A 55 24.37 -40.85 18.60
N SER A 56 23.13 -40.72 19.12
CA SER A 56 22.11 -39.81 18.58
C SER A 56 21.70 -40.12 17.14
N VAL A 57 21.77 -41.39 16.75
CA VAL A 57 21.34 -41.88 15.43
C VAL A 57 19.97 -42.54 15.56
N VAL A 58 19.06 -42.21 14.64
CA VAL A 58 17.73 -42.82 14.60
C VAL A 58 17.75 -44.07 13.73
N GLY A 59 17.40 -45.21 14.33
CA GLY A 59 17.32 -46.50 13.63
C GLY A 59 16.01 -46.68 12.86
N ILE A 60 16.05 -47.45 11.76
CA ILE A 60 14.86 -47.71 10.93
C ILE A 60 13.74 -48.45 11.66
N ASN A 61 14.06 -49.21 12.70
CA ASN A 61 13.07 -49.90 13.52
C ASN A 61 12.12 -48.91 14.21
N ASN A 62 12.57 -47.68 14.45
CA ASN A 62 11.76 -46.61 15.04
C ASN A 62 11.02 -45.79 13.98
N LEU A 63 11.29 -45.97 12.68
CA LEU A 63 10.75 -45.15 11.60
C LEU A 63 9.22 -45.16 11.58
N ARG A 64 8.59 -46.32 11.74
CA ARG A 64 7.13 -46.43 11.74
C ARG A 64 6.51 -45.62 12.88
N GLY A 65 7.00 -45.79 14.10
CA GLY A 65 6.52 -45.06 15.26
C GLY A 65 6.75 -43.54 15.14
N ILE A 66 7.91 -43.13 14.60
CA ILE A 66 8.19 -41.71 14.31
C ILE A 66 7.20 -41.16 13.30
N MET A 67 6.95 -41.89 12.20
CA MET A 67 6.02 -41.45 11.17
C MET A 67 4.56 -41.37 11.67
N ASP A 68 4.12 -42.33 12.47
CA ASP A 68 2.77 -42.31 13.08
C ASP A 68 2.62 -41.07 13.98
N ASN A 69 3.65 -40.77 14.76
CA ASN A 69 3.68 -39.60 15.63
C ASN A 69 3.75 -38.27 14.86
N VAL A 70 4.59 -38.18 13.82
CA VAL A 70 4.66 -37.01 12.93
C VAL A 70 3.30 -36.74 12.30
N ASN A 71 2.65 -37.79 11.77
CA ASN A 71 1.32 -37.65 11.18
C ASN A 71 0.27 -37.21 12.20
N HIS A 72 0.33 -37.72 13.44
CA HIS A 72 -0.53 -37.28 14.52
C HIS A 72 -0.35 -35.78 14.82
N GLN A 73 0.89 -35.32 14.97
CA GLN A 73 1.19 -33.90 15.25
C GLN A 73 0.78 -32.98 14.10
N LEU A 74 0.95 -33.41 12.84
CA LEU A 74 0.46 -32.67 11.67
C LEU A 74 -1.08 -32.65 11.60
N GLY A 75 -1.76 -33.68 12.10
CA GLY A 75 -3.21 -33.69 12.27
C GLY A 75 -3.68 -32.67 13.30
N VAL A 76 -3.01 -32.60 14.46
CA VAL A 76 -3.27 -31.58 15.50
C VAL A 76 -3.03 -30.17 14.94
N LEU A 77 -1.93 -29.98 14.21
CA LEU A 77 -1.61 -28.73 13.52
C LEU A 77 -2.76 -28.28 12.59
N SER A 78 -3.25 -29.20 11.74
CA SER A 78 -4.35 -28.94 10.81
C SER A 78 -5.62 -28.49 11.52
N GLN A 79 -5.98 -29.12 12.65
CA GLN A 79 -7.14 -28.73 13.43
C GLN A 79 -6.98 -27.34 14.07
N GLN A 80 -5.84 -27.09 14.71
CA GLN A 80 -5.56 -25.81 15.39
C GLN A 80 -5.49 -24.64 14.39
N GLN A 81 -4.80 -24.81 13.26
CA GLN A 81 -4.74 -23.75 12.24
C GLN A 81 -6.13 -23.48 11.65
N THR A 82 -6.95 -24.51 11.41
CA THR A 82 -8.29 -24.32 10.83
C THR A 82 -9.20 -23.57 11.79
N ALA A 83 -9.16 -23.92 13.08
CA ALA A 83 -9.89 -23.21 14.12
C ALA A 83 -9.44 -21.74 14.24
N LEU A 84 -8.12 -21.49 14.23
CA LEU A 84 -7.56 -20.14 14.30
C LEU A 84 -7.97 -19.30 13.08
N LEU A 85 -7.91 -19.87 11.87
CA LEU A 85 -8.33 -19.18 10.64
C LEU A 85 -9.81 -18.80 10.69
N ASN A 86 -10.69 -19.74 11.04
CA ASN A 86 -12.13 -19.49 11.11
C ASN A 86 -12.46 -18.42 12.17
N SER A 87 -11.81 -18.48 13.33
CA SER A 87 -11.94 -17.46 14.37
C SER A 87 -11.49 -16.09 13.88
N GLY A 88 -10.33 -16.04 13.20
CA GLY A 88 -9.78 -14.81 12.62
C GLY A 88 -10.67 -14.19 11.55
N MET A 89 -11.22 -15.00 10.65
CA MET A 89 -12.17 -14.57 9.63
C MET A 89 -13.42 -13.96 10.27
N LEU A 90 -13.99 -14.61 11.29
CA LEU A 90 -15.19 -14.12 11.99
C LEU A 90 -14.92 -12.81 12.75
N GLN A 91 -13.81 -12.75 13.49
CA GLN A 91 -13.43 -11.52 14.21
C GLN A 91 -13.20 -10.35 13.24
N ASN A 92 -12.55 -10.59 12.10
CA ASN A 92 -12.28 -9.52 11.15
C ASN A 92 -13.55 -9.09 10.37
N ALA A 93 -14.48 -10.02 10.11
CA ALA A 93 -15.81 -9.69 9.58
C ALA A 93 -16.61 -8.84 10.58
N ASN A 94 -16.57 -9.16 11.88
CA ASN A 94 -17.19 -8.34 12.92
C ASN A 94 -16.61 -6.92 12.97
N ILE A 95 -15.28 -6.78 12.87
CA ILE A 95 -14.62 -5.46 12.80
C ILE A 95 -15.17 -4.63 11.62
N ALA A 96 -15.34 -5.25 10.45
CA ALA A 96 -15.90 -4.57 9.27
C ALA A 96 -17.36 -4.13 9.49
N ASN A 97 -18.21 -5.01 10.00
CA ASN A 97 -19.64 -4.71 10.17
C ASN A 97 -19.89 -3.67 11.28
N HIS A 98 -19.06 -3.65 12.33
CA HIS A 98 -19.17 -2.64 13.39
C HIS A 98 -18.97 -1.20 12.91
N ILE A 99 -18.38 -0.99 11.73
CA ILE A 99 -18.26 0.34 11.10
C ILE A 99 -19.65 0.99 10.91
N PHE A 100 -20.67 0.16 10.69
CA PHE A 100 -22.03 0.59 10.35
C PHE A 100 -23.00 0.44 11.51
N SER A 101 -22.54 0.20 12.74
CA SER A 101 -23.41 0.00 13.91
C SER A 101 -24.24 1.21 14.30
N SER A 102 -23.89 2.41 13.82
CA SER A 102 -24.73 3.61 13.98
C SER A 102 -25.90 3.67 13.00
N VAL A 103 -25.97 2.73 12.05
CA VAL A 103 -26.90 2.71 10.91
C VAL A 103 -27.65 1.37 10.81
N VAL A 104 -27.04 0.29 11.28
CA VAL A 104 -27.55 -1.08 11.20
C VAL A 104 -27.72 -1.65 12.61
N ASP A 105 -28.78 -2.43 12.83
CA ASP A 105 -29.06 -3.10 14.10
C ASP A 105 -27.99 -4.13 14.49
N SER A 106 -27.77 -4.32 15.79
CA SER A 106 -26.71 -5.18 16.33
C SER A 106 -26.91 -6.67 16.00
N GLN A 107 -28.16 -7.15 15.96
CA GLN A 107 -28.43 -8.56 15.60
C GLN A 107 -28.24 -8.79 14.10
N ALA A 108 -28.59 -7.80 13.28
CA ALA A 108 -28.32 -7.83 11.84
C ALA A 108 -26.81 -7.87 11.55
N ILE A 109 -25.99 -7.15 12.32
CA ILE A 109 -24.52 -7.17 12.22
C ILE A 109 -23.94 -8.58 12.44
N LEU A 110 -24.36 -9.29 13.49
CA LEU A 110 -23.83 -10.62 13.81
C LEU A 110 -24.17 -11.66 12.72
N ASN A 111 -25.39 -11.61 12.21
CA ASN A 111 -25.83 -12.49 11.13
C ASN A 111 -25.05 -12.17 9.83
N ALA A 112 -24.85 -10.89 9.53
CA ALA A 112 -24.07 -10.45 8.37
C ALA A 112 -22.61 -10.92 8.45
N SER A 113 -21.98 -10.90 9.63
CA SER A 113 -20.59 -11.36 9.78
C SER A 113 -20.47 -12.86 9.50
N SER A 114 -21.40 -13.64 10.03
CA SER A 114 -21.43 -15.10 9.81
C SER A 114 -21.65 -15.44 8.34
N GLU A 115 -22.53 -14.68 7.66
CA GLU A 115 -22.78 -14.85 6.23
C GLU A 115 -21.58 -14.45 5.37
N ALA A 116 -20.91 -13.36 5.71
CA ALA A 116 -19.69 -12.93 5.03
C ALA A 116 -18.59 -13.98 5.12
N VAL A 117 -18.42 -14.62 6.29
CA VAL A 117 -17.47 -15.73 6.46
C VAL A 117 -17.86 -16.92 5.60
N ARG A 118 -19.14 -17.33 5.59
CA ARG A 118 -19.60 -18.43 4.72
C ARG A 118 -19.34 -18.13 3.24
N THR A 119 -19.66 -16.93 2.79
CA THR A 119 -19.41 -16.45 1.43
C THR A 119 -17.92 -16.51 1.10
N ALA A 120 -17.05 -16.06 2.01
CA ALA A 120 -15.61 -16.12 1.83
C ALA A 120 -15.08 -17.56 1.77
N GLN A 121 -15.59 -18.47 2.60
CA GLN A 121 -15.20 -19.89 2.61
C GLN A 121 -15.61 -20.62 1.31
N GLN A 122 -16.77 -20.27 0.74
CA GLN A 122 -17.31 -20.85 -0.50
C GLN A 122 -16.76 -20.19 -1.77
N PHE A 123 -15.95 -19.13 -1.65
CA PHE A 123 -15.39 -18.44 -2.80
C PHE A 123 -14.46 -19.34 -3.61
N ILE A 124 -14.80 -19.53 -4.89
CA ILE A 124 -13.95 -20.25 -5.85
C ILE A 124 -13.09 -19.25 -6.61
N ALA A 125 -11.77 -19.33 -6.41
CA ALA A 125 -10.83 -18.45 -7.10
C ALA A 125 -10.65 -18.86 -8.58
N ALA A 126 -9.92 -18.04 -9.35
CA ALA A 126 -9.70 -18.27 -10.78
C ALA A 126 -8.94 -19.59 -11.11
N ASP A 127 -8.30 -20.20 -10.11
CA ASP A 127 -7.66 -21.51 -10.20
C ASP A 127 -8.62 -22.69 -9.91
N GLY A 128 -9.89 -22.40 -9.63
CA GLY A 128 -10.93 -23.39 -9.35
C GLY A 128 -10.96 -23.91 -7.91
N LEU A 129 -10.21 -23.30 -6.99
CA LEU A 129 -10.08 -23.78 -5.61
C LEU A 129 -10.84 -22.89 -4.63
N GLN A 130 -11.53 -23.52 -3.69
CA GLN A 130 -12.09 -22.89 -2.48
C GLN A 130 -11.14 -23.01 -1.28
N LEU A 131 -11.51 -22.40 -0.13
CA LEU A 131 -10.66 -22.40 1.06
C LEU A 131 -10.32 -23.81 1.56
N SER A 132 -11.30 -24.71 1.63
CA SER A 132 -11.08 -26.07 2.12
C SER A 132 -10.10 -26.85 1.24
N ASP A 133 -10.14 -26.67 -0.09
CA ASP A 133 -9.17 -27.27 -1.01
C ASP A 133 -7.74 -26.77 -0.73
N ARG A 134 -7.59 -25.47 -0.40
CA ARG A 134 -6.30 -24.85 -0.11
C ARG A 134 -5.72 -25.36 1.21
N LEU A 135 -6.55 -25.49 2.24
CA LEU A 135 -6.16 -26.07 3.52
C LEU A 135 -5.73 -27.52 3.33
N TRP A 136 -6.57 -28.34 2.69
CA TRP A 136 -6.26 -29.75 2.41
C TRP A 136 -4.96 -29.92 1.62
N ARG A 137 -4.73 -29.10 0.60
CA ARG A 137 -3.48 -29.13 -0.18
C ARG A 137 -2.27 -28.80 0.68
N THR A 138 -2.40 -27.81 1.57
CA THR A 138 -1.28 -27.40 2.41
C THR A 138 -0.98 -28.45 3.47
N ASP A 139 -2.00 -29.07 4.04
CA ASP A 139 -1.86 -30.14 5.02
C ASP A 139 -1.22 -31.38 4.40
N ASN A 140 -1.68 -31.78 3.21
CA ASN A 140 -1.04 -32.87 2.47
C ASN A 140 0.41 -32.56 2.10
N GLN A 141 0.68 -31.33 1.68
CA GLN A 141 2.04 -30.91 1.37
C GLN A 141 2.93 -30.98 2.63
N ALA A 142 2.41 -30.61 3.81
CA ALA A 142 3.13 -30.75 5.07
C ALA A 142 3.48 -32.21 5.34
N THR A 143 2.49 -33.10 5.31
CA THR A 143 2.67 -34.54 5.53
C THR A 143 3.69 -35.14 4.56
N GLN A 144 3.59 -34.81 3.28
CA GLN A 144 4.53 -35.31 2.27
C GLN A 144 5.95 -34.79 2.49
N ARG A 145 6.12 -33.48 2.68
CA ARG A 145 7.45 -32.87 2.79
C ARG A 145 8.18 -33.29 4.06
N ILE A 146 7.48 -33.25 5.20
CA ILE A 146 8.06 -33.68 6.48
C ILE A 146 8.30 -35.18 6.48
N GLY A 147 7.34 -35.97 6.00
CA GLY A 147 7.50 -37.42 5.91
C GLY A 147 8.66 -37.84 5.02
N LEU A 148 8.82 -37.24 3.84
CA LEU A 148 9.95 -37.49 2.96
C LEU A 148 11.28 -37.07 3.58
N ALA A 149 11.34 -35.92 4.26
CA ALA A 149 12.56 -35.47 4.93
C ALA A 149 13.01 -36.46 6.02
N VAL A 150 12.08 -36.94 6.85
CA VAL A 150 12.34 -37.93 7.91
C VAL A 150 12.74 -39.29 7.34
N GLN A 151 11.93 -39.83 6.41
CA GLN A 151 12.18 -41.15 5.81
C GLN A 151 13.50 -41.16 5.06
N SER A 152 13.76 -40.15 4.22
CA SER A 152 15.00 -40.05 3.45
C SER A 152 16.22 -39.98 4.36
N ALA A 153 16.15 -39.20 5.45
CA ALA A 153 17.26 -39.08 6.39
C ALA A 153 17.58 -40.40 7.10
N ILE A 154 16.56 -41.11 7.59
CA ILE A 154 16.72 -42.38 8.32
C ILE A 154 17.19 -43.50 7.39
N ILE A 155 16.56 -43.67 6.23
CA ILE A 155 16.88 -44.75 5.28
C ILE A 155 18.30 -44.57 4.71
N GLN A 156 18.64 -43.35 4.29
CA GLN A 156 19.97 -43.07 3.75
C GLN A 156 21.06 -43.20 4.81
N GLY A 157 20.80 -42.72 6.05
CA GLY A 157 21.80 -42.82 7.11
C GLY A 157 22.02 -44.24 7.62
N GLN A 158 20.99 -45.09 7.65
CA GLN A 158 21.17 -46.51 7.95
C GLN A 158 21.98 -47.21 6.86
N SER A 159 21.61 -47.01 5.59
CA SER A 159 22.31 -47.61 4.45
C SER A 159 23.79 -47.19 4.42
N ALA A 160 24.05 -45.91 4.71
CA ALA A 160 25.40 -45.37 4.79
C ALA A 160 26.19 -45.92 5.99
N SER A 161 25.55 -46.12 7.14
CA SER A 161 26.20 -46.71 8.32
C SER A 161 26.58 -48.17 8.10
N GLN A 162 25.72 -48.95 7.44
CA GLN A 162 26.02 -50.33 7.05
C GLN A 162 27.21 -50.38 6.08
N ALA A 163 27.19 -49.56 5.04
CA ALA A 163 28.29 -49.49 4.08
C ALA A 163 29.61 -49.03 4.75
N ALA A 164 29.57 -48.08 5.68
CA ALA A 164 30.76 -47.64 6.40
C ALA A 164 31.37 -48.73 7.30
N GLN A 165 30.54 -49.62 7.86
CA GLN A 165 31.02 -50.78 8.60
C GLN A 165 31.89 -51.70 7.72
N ASP A 166 31.56 -51.86 6.43
CA ASP A 166 32.38 -52.63 5.50
C ASP A 166 33.75 -52.00 5.26
N PHE A 167 33.84 -50.66 5.23
CA PHE A 167 35.13 -49.95 5.13
C PHE A 167 35.96 -50.14 6.40
N ILE A 168 35.34 -50.01 7.58
CA ILE A 168 36.00 -50.23 8.87
C ILE A 168 36.53 -51.67 8.98
N ASN A 169 35.70 -52.66 8.62
CA ASN A 169 36.08 -54.07 8.65
C ASN A 169 37.24 -54.40 7.70
N LYS A 170 37.40 -53.62 6.62
CA LYS A 170 38.51 -53.72 5.65
C LYS A 170 39.72 -52.85 6.03
N GLY A 171 39.68 -52.11 7.15
CA GLY A 171 40.74 -51.19 7.56
C GLY A 171 40.89 -49.96 6.65
N LEU A 172 39.85 -49.61 5.90
CA LEU A 172 39.83 -48.50 4.95
C LEU A 172 39.19 -47.24 5.56
N ALA A 173 39.62 -46.07 5.11
CA ALA A 173 38.99 -44.80 5.49
C ALA A 173 37.58 -44.69 4.89
N ILE A 174 36.64 -44.10 5.64
CA ILE A 174 35.27 -43.87 5.20
C ILE A 174 35.25 -42.70 4.19
N PRO A 175 34.66 -42.88 2.99
CA PRO A 175 34.48 -41.79 2.04
C PRO A 175 33.67 -40.61 2.60
N GLY A 176 34.02 -39.38 2.23
CA GLY A 176 33.39 -38.17 2.78
C GLY A 176 31.90 -38.03 2.45
N ASP A 177 31.47 -38.44 1.26
CA ASP A 177 30.06 -38.46 0.86
C ASP A 177 29.25 -39.51 1.65
N LEU A 178 29.88 -40.64 1.98
CA LEU A 178 29.32 -41.67 2.83
C LEU A 178 29.17 -41.17 4.27
N ALA A 179 30.19 -40.49 4.80
CA ALA A 179 30.15 -39.88 6.13
C ALA A 179 29.04 -38.79 6.25
N ILE A 180 28.81 -38.00 5.20
CA ILE A 180 27.69 -37.04 5.15
C ILE A 180 26.34 -37.77 5.23
N LYS A 181 26.17 -38.86 4.47
CA LYS A 181 24.93 -39.65 4.49
C LYS A 181 24.71 -40.34 5.84
N MET A 182 25.76 -40.89 6.47
CA MET A 182 25.70 -41.45 7.82
C MET A 182 25.18 -40.41 8.83
N ASN A 183 25.74 -39.19 8.78
CA ASN A 183 25.32 -38.08 9.61
C ASN A 183 23.89 -37.59 9.30
N GLY A 184 23.31 -37.99 8.16
CA GLY A 184 21.93 -37.68 7.79
C GLY A 184 20.90 -38.29 8.74
N ALA A 185 21.15 -39.49 9.29
CA ALA A 185 20.27 -40.12 10.30
C ALA A 185 20.52 -39.61 11.74
N ASN A 186 21.45 -38.67 11.92
CA ASN A 186 21.64 -38.03 13.21
C ASN A 186 20.43 -37.14 13.54
N VAL A 187 19.98 -37.19 14.80
CA VAL A 187 18.83 -36.40 15.30
C VAL A 187 18.95 -34.92 14.92
N ASN A 188 20.14 -34.32 15.03
CA ASN A 188 20.32 -32.91 14.71
C ASN A 188 20.13 -32.62 13.21
N ALA A 189 20.53 -33.55 12.35
CA ALA A 189 20.32 -33.41 10.91
C ALA A 189 18.84 -33.53 10.54
N ILE A 190 18.15 -34.52 11.10
CA ILE A 190 16.70 -34.71 10.93
C ILE A 190 15.93 -33.49 11.43
N ASN A 191 16.21 -33.04 12.65
CA ASN A 191 15.55 -31.88 13.27
C ASN A 191 15.74 -30.60 12.45
N ARG A 192 16.92 -30.38 11.87
CA ARG A 192 17.17 -29.25 10.95
C ARG A 192 16.37 -29.37 9.66
N ALA A 193 16.30 -30.56 9.05
CA ALA A 193 15.53 -30.78 7.83
C ALA A 193 14.04 -30.50 8.05
N ILE A 194 13.46 -31.01 9.15
CA ILE A 194 12.07 -30.73 9.52
C ILE A 194 11.85 -29.23 9.73
N ALA A 195 12.75 -28.56 10.45
CA ALA A 195 12.61 -27.14 10.71
C ALA A 195 12.64 -26.30 9.43
N LEU A 196 13.49 -26.65 8.45
CA LEU A 196 13.55 -25.99 7.13
C LEU A 196 12.23 -26.16 6.35
N GLU A 197 11.69 -27.37 6.32
CA GLU A 197 10.47 -27.68 5.59
C GLU A 197 9.22 -27.07 6.25
N LEU A 198 9.16 -27.09 7.59
CA LEU A 198 8.00 -26.68 8.36
C LEU A 198 7.91 -25.15 8.53
N ILE A 199 8.99 -24.46 8.90
CA ILE A 199 8.92 -23.05 9.32
C ILE A 199 10.10 -22.14 8.91
N ASN A 200 11.34 -22.64 8.87
CA ASN A 200 12.55 -21.80 8.75
C ASN A 200 12.96 -21.43 7.31
N SER A 201 12.21 -21.88 6.30
CA SER A 201 12.45 -21.53 4.88
C SER A 201 11.40 -20.54 4.35
N PRO A 202 11.74 -19.64 3.41
CA PRO A 202 10.76 -18.79 2.70
C PRO A 202 9.67 -19.58 1.95
N ASP A 203 9.98 -20.83 1.58
CA ASP A 203 9.07 -21.77 0.91
C ASP A 203 8.59 -22.88 1.85
N SER A 204 8.68 -22.67 3.16
CA SER A 204 8.16 -23.60 4.17
C SER A 204 6.64 -23.73 4.12
N VAL A 205 6.12 -24.80 4.73
CA VAL A 205 4.68 -25.01 4.93
C VAL A 205 4.04 -23.80 5.62
N TYR A 206 4.64 -23.33 6.73
CA TYR A 206 4.19 -22.14 7.45
C TYR A 206 4.07 -20.92 6.54
N SER A 207 5.08 -20.67 5.69
CA SER A 207 5.08 -19.51 4.79
C SER A 207 3.95 -19.57 3.75
N ASN A 208 3.57 -20.78 3.30
CA ASN A 208 2.41 -20.98 2.44
C ASN A 208 1.09 -20.72 3.20
N VAL A 209 0.92 -21.31 4.38
CA VAL A 209 -0.29 -21.12 5.22
C VAL A 209 -0.47 -19.67 5.61
N LYS A 210 0.60 -18.98 6.01
CA LYS A 210 0.58 -17.55 6.33
C LYS A 210 -0.03 -16.69 5.21
N ARG A 211 0.28 -17.01 3.94
CA ARG A 211 -0.29 -16.32 2.77
C ARG A 211 -1.78 -16.62 2.60
N VAL A 212 -2.19 -17.87 2.84
CA VAL A 212 -3.62 -18.26 2.83
C VAL A 212 -4.36 -17.51 3.92
N PHE A 213 -3.86 -17.51 5.15
CA PHE A 213 -4.46 -16.80 6.29
C PHE A 213 -4.74 -15.34 5.99
N ARG A 214 -3.71 -14.58 5.59
CA ARG A 214 -3.87 -13.17 5.24
C ARG A 214 -4.91 -12.94 4.14
N THR A 215 -4.90 -13.80 3.12
CA THR A 215 -5.81 -13.68 1.99
C THR A 215 -7.26 -13.88 2.43
N GLU A 216 -7.52 -14.92 3.22
CA GLU A 216 -8.88 -15.33 3.56
C GLU A 216 -9.47 -14.52 4.73
N ILE A 217 -8.63 -14.09 5.68
CA ILE A 217 -9.01 -13.12 6.72
C ILE A 217 -9.35 -11.75 6.10
N ASN A 218 -8.56 -11.29 5.13
CA ASN A 218 -8.87 -10.05 4.42
C ASN A 218 -10.13 -10.21 3.54
N ARG A 219 -10.30 -11.36 2.88
CA ARG A 219 -11.51 -11.66 2.10
C ARG A 219 -12.76 -11.58 2.97
N ALA A 220 -12.76 -12.21 4.15
CA ALA A 220 -13.90 -12.15 5.08
C ALA A 220 -14.25 -10.70 5.47
N HIS A 221 -13.23 -9.88 5.77
CA HIS A 221 -13.41 -8.46 6.07
C HIS A 221 -14.00 -7.68 4.88
N ILE A 222 -13.43 -7.84 3.69
CA ILE A 222 -13.90 -7.16 2.47
C ILE A 222 -15.34 -7.56 2.15
N THR A 223 -15.66 -8.86 2.22
CA THR A 223 -17.01 -9.37 1.98
C THR A 223 -17.99 -8.76 2.99
N ALA A 224 -17.66 -8.76 4.28
CA ALA A 224 -18.48 -8.17 5.33
C ALA A 224 -18.70 -6.66 5.12
N TYR A 225 -17.61 -5.94 4.81
CA TYR A 225 -17.67 -4.51 4.50
C TYR A 225 -18.60 -4.22 3.33
N GLN A 226 -18.42 -4.92 2.21
CA GLN A 226 -19.21 -4.71 1.00
C GLN A 226 -20.69 -5.06 1.21
N GLN A 227 -21.00 -6.14 1.92
CA GLN A 227 -22.37 -6.53 2.26
C GLN A 227 -23.04 -5.49 3.16
N SER A 228 -22.29 -4.90 4.11
CA SER A 228 -22.81 -3.86 5.00
C SER A 228 -23.07 -2.51 4.34
N LEU A 229 -22.59 -2.30 3.11
CA LEU A 229 -22.88 -1.06 2.36
C LEU A 229 -24.26 -1.08 1.71
N ASP A 230 -24.88 -2.25 1.58
CA ASP A 230 -26.22 -2.34 1.02
C ASP A 230 -27.22 -1.61 1.92
N GLY A 231 -28.06 -0.78 1.31
CA GLY A 231 -29.03 0.06 2.03
C GLY A 231 -28.44 1.29 2.76
N VAL A 232 -27.12 1.54 2.75
CA VAL A 232 -26.54 2.74 3.36
C VAL A 232 -26.83 3.98 2.49
N PRO A 233 -27.61 4.98 2.98
CA PRO A 233 -28.08 6.07 2.13
C PRO A 233 -26.96 6.94 1.55
N GLY A 234 -26.83 6.94 0.22
CA GLY A 234 -25.90 7.80 -0.50
C GLY A 234 -24.55 7.19 -0.79
N VAL A 235 -24.31 5.94 -0.43
CA VAL A 235 -23.14 5.21 -0.90
C VAL A 235 -23.29 4.95 -2.40
N VAL A 236 -22.32 5.38 -3.19
CA VAL A 236 -22.26 5.15 -4.65
C VAL A 236 -21.25 4.06 -5.03
N GLY A 237 -20.41 3.65 -4.09
CA GLY A 237 -19.37 2.66 -4.32
C GLY A 237 -18.34 2.57 -3.20
N THR A 238 -17.27 1.85 -3.47
CA THR A 238 -16.10 1.74 -2.59
C THR A 238 -14.85 2.26 -3.29
N ARG A 239 -13.98 2.92 -2.51
CA ARG A 239 -12.66 3.33 -2.97
C ARG A 239 -11.63 2.29 -2.55
N PHE A 240 -10.91 1.76 -3.52
CA PHE A 240 -9.77 0.87 -3.32
C PHE A 240 -8.60 1.66 -2.74
N LEU A 241 -8.15 1.31 -1.54
CA LEU A 241 -7.03 1.93 -0.85
C LEU A 241 -5.86 0.95 -0.72
N LEU A 242 -4.67 1.40 -1.11
CA LEU A 242 -3.43 0.69 -0.85
C LEU A 242 -3.10 0.74 0.65
N SER A 243 -2.65 -0.38 1.20
CA SER A 243 -2.02 -0.38 2.53
C SER A 243 -0.72 0.40 2.52
N ARG A 244 -0.38 1.02 3.65
CA ARG A 244 0.95 1.63 3.87
C ARG A 244 2.08 0.61 3.74
N ASN A 245 1.79 -0.65 4.02
CA ASN A 245 2.73 -1.76 3.93
C ASN A 245 2.72 -2.41 2.54
N HIS A 246 2.10 -1.80 1.53
CA HIS A 246 2.14 -2.28 0.15
C HIS A 246 3.59 -2.25 -0.34
N PRO A 247 4.27 -3.41 -0.44
CA PRO A 247 5.72 -3.46 -0.43
C PRO A 247 6.34 -3.20 -1.81
N LYS A 248 5.55 -3.38 -2.88
CA LYS A 248 6.00 -3.31 -4.27
C LYS A 248 4.86 -2.80 -5.12
N ARG A 249 5.17 -1.90 -6.07
CA ARG A 249 4.19 -1.49 -7.07
C ARG A 249 3.73 -2.69 -7.90
N ASP A 250 2.42 -2.85 -8.03
CA ASP A 250 1.77 -3.97 -8.70
C ASP A 250 0.39 -3.55 -9.23
N ILE A 251 -0.46 -4.53 -9.56
CA ILE A 251 -1.80 -4.26 -10.10
C ILE A 251 -2.71 -3.48 -9.14
N CYS A 252 -2.47 -3.54 -7.82
CA CYS A 252 -3.20 -2.76 -6.85
C CYS A 252 -3.02 -1.25 -7.08
N ASP A 253 -1.85 -0.79 -7.55
CA ASP A 253 -1.63 0.63 -7.87
C ASP A 253 -2.60 1.11 -8.94
N MET A 254 -2.77 0.31 -9.99
CA MET A 254 -3.76 0.60 -11.03
C MET A 254 -5.16 0.60 -10.44
N HIS A 255 -5.49 -0.38 -9.60
CA HIS A 255 -6.81 -0.47 -9.00
C HIS A 255 -7.14 0.72 -8.09
N ALA A 256 -6.17 1.26 -7.37
CA ALA A 256 -6.33 2.43 -6.51
C ALA A 256 -6.31 3.77 -7.28
N ARG A 257 -5.69 3.82 -8.46
CA ARG A 257 -5.43 5.08 -9.20
C ARG A 257 -6.28 5.28 -10.47
N ALA A 258 -6.81 4.20 -11.05
CA ALA A 258 -7.61 4.31 -12.27
C ALA A 258 -9.05 4.75 -11.97
N ASN A 259 -9.56 5.75 -12.70
CA ASN A 259 -10.95 6.21 -12.63
C ASN A 259 -11.82 5.49 -13.70
N VAL A 260 -12.01 4.19 -13.53
CA VAL A 260 -12.68 3.33 -14.53
C VAL A 260 -14.17 3.62 -14.68
N TYR A 261 -14.80 4.07 -13.60
CA TYR A 261 -16.24 4.25 -13.50
C TYR A 261 -16.70 5.71 -13.49
N GLY A 262 -15.77 6.68 -13.56
CA GLY A 262 -16.12 8.10 -13.47
C GLY A 262 -16.60 8.54 -12.09
N LEU A 263 -16.34 7.73 -11.06
CA LEU A 263 -16.71 8.01 -9.66
C LEU A 263 -15.53 8.60 -8.85
N GLY A 264 -14.38 8.74 -9.49
CA GLY A 264 -13.13 9.18 -8.89
C GLY A 264 -12.06 8.09 -8.99
N SER A 265 -10.81 8.49 -8.75
CA SER A 265 -9.67 7.56 -8.74
C SER A 265 -9.91 6.40 -7.78
N GLY A 266 -9.80 5.17 -8.31
CA GLY A 266 -9.93 3.94 -7.54
C GLY A 266 -11.32 3.70 -6.96
N VAL A 267 -12.35 4.41 -7.44
CA VAL A 267 -13.73 4.22 -6.97
C VAL A 267 -14.47 3.24 -7.89
N TYR A 268 -15.02 2.19 -7.28
CA TYR A 268 -15.77 1.13 -7.93
C TYR A 268 -17.22 1.17 -7.44
N PRO A 269 -18.21 0.98 -8.32
CA PRO A 269 -19.57 0.70 -7.90
C PRO A 269 -19.61 -0.50 -6.96
N LEU A 270 -20.64 -0.56 -6.10
CA LEU A 270 -20.84 -1.68 -5.20
C LEU A 270 -20.80 -3.02 -5.95
N GLY A 271 -20.06 -3.99 -5.41
CA GLY A 271 -19.87 -5.31 -6.02
C GLY A 271 -18.97 -5.34 -7.27
N LYS A 272 -18.35 -4.22 -7.67
CA LYS A 272 -17.42 -4.16 -8.82
C LYS A 272 -15.96 -4.01 -8.43
N SER A 273 -15.67 -3.85 -7.14
CA SER A 273 -14.30 -3.73 -6.67
C SER A 273 -13.50 -5.01 -6.98
N PRO A 274 -12.24 -4.88 -7.42
CA PRO A 274 -11.36 -6.01 -7.72
C PRO A 274 -10.69 -6.59 -6.46
N LEU A 275 -11.04 -6.16 -5.24
CA LEU A 275 -10.47 -6.75 -4.03
C LEU A 275 -11.02 -8.15 -3.73
N PRO A 276 -10.17 -9.05 -3.19
CA PRO A 276 -8.71 -8.95 -3.14
C PRO A 276 -8.09 -9.09 -4.55
N ALA A 277 -7.16 -8.21 -4.91
CA ALA A 277 -6.63 -8.14 -6.27
C ALA A 277 -5.63 -9.27 -6.61
N HIS A 278 -4.96 -9.81 -5.59
CA HIS A 278 -4.03 -10.94 -5.70
C HIS A 278 -3.86 -11.65 -4.33
N PRO A 279 -3.21 -12.82 -4.28
CA PRO A 279 -2.85 -13.43 -3.00
C PRO A 279 -2.03 -12.48 -2.13
N ASN A 280 -2.25 -12.49 -0.81
CA ASN A 280 -1.57 -11.61 0.14
C ASN A 280 -1.80 -10.10 -0.16
N THR A 281 -2.91 -9.73 -0.81
CA THR A 281 -3.34 -8.32 -0.92
C THR A 281 -3.59 -7.76 0.48
N LEU A 282 -2.92 -6.65 0.79
CA LEU A 282 -3.09 -5.90 2.04
C LEU A 282 -4.03 -4.71 1.89
N SER A 283 -4.59 -4.48 0.70
CA SER A 283 -5.42 -3.32 0.39
C SER A 283 -6.82 -3.42 1.02
N TYR A 284 -7.48 -2.27 1.21
CA TYR A 284 -8.77 -2.13 1.88
C TYR A 284 -9.75 -1.29 1.05
N GLU A 285 -11.00 -1.24 1.49
CA GLU A 285 -12.04 -0.41 0.90
C GLU A 285 -12.60 0.59 1.91
N VAL A 286 -13.01 1.74 1.39
CA VAL A 286 -13.84 2.69 2.13
C VAL A 286 -15.02 3.12 1.30
N ALA A 287 -16.17 3.32 1.95
CA ALA A 287 -17.37 3.85 1.32
C ALA A 287 -17.09 5.20 0.65
N VAL A 288 -17.68 5.40 -0.52
CA VAL A 288 -17.72 6.69 -1.22
C VAL A 288 -19.17 7.12 -1.31
N PHE A 289 -19.43 8.34 -0.87
CA PHE A 289 -20.76 8.94 -0.88
C PHE A 289 -20.98 9.81 -2.12
N GLU A 290 -22.25 9.97 -2.51
CA GLU A 290 -22.70 10.74 -3.66
C GLU A 290 -22.13 12.16 -3.68
N GLU A 291 -22.06 12.81 -2.52
CA GLU A 291 -21.55 14.17 -2.38
C GLU A 291 -20.04 14.30 -2.68
N GLU A 292 -19.30 13.18 -2.71
CA GLU A 292 -17.89 13.14 -3.10
C GLU A 292 -17.69 13.02 -4.63
N VAL A 293 -18.74 12.70 -5.38
CA VAL A 293 -18.63 12.45 -6.82
C VAL A 293 -18.94 13.71 -7.62
N THR A 294 -17.88 14.38 -8.03
CA THR A 294 -17.95 15.63 -8.80
C THR A 294 -18.18 15.39 -10.30
N SER A 295 -18.50 16.46 -11.05
CA SER A 295 -18.54 16.43 -12.52
C SER A 295 -17.17 16.13 -13.13
N VAL A 296 -16.09 16.56 -12.48
CA VAL A 296 -14.69 16.30 -12.90
C VAL A 296 -14.39 14.79 -12.89
N HIS A 297 -14.83 14.07 -11.85
CA HIS A 297 -14.69 12.61 -11.81
C HIS A 297 -15.38 11.94 -13.01
N ARG A 298 -16.58 12.40 -13.38
CA ARG A 298 -17.32 11.85 -14.52
C ARG A 298 -16.64 12.16 -15.84
N ALA A 299 -16.11 13.37 -16.00
CA ALA A 299 -15.41 13.81 -17.21
C ALA A 299 -14.06 13.11 -17.40
N ASN A 300 -13.32 12.85 -16.31
CA ASN A 300 -12.00 12.20 -16.33
C ASN A 300 -12.09 10.67 -16.25
N ARG A 301 -13.19 10.08 -16.73
CA ARG A 301 -13.32 8.62 -16.81
C ARG A 301 -12.35 8.08 -17.85
N GLN A 302 -11.66 6.99 -17.53
CA GLN A 302 -10.71 6.34 -18.42
C GLN A 302 -10.74 4.82 -18.24
N THR A 303 -10.37 4.08 -19.28
CA THR A 303 -10.16 2.62 -19.23
C THR A 303 -8.88 2.28 -18.46
N ARG A 304 -8.71 1.00 -18.08
CA ARG A 304 -7.48 0.54 -17.44
C ARG A 304 -6.31 0.61 -18.41
N SER A 305 -6.56 0.36 -19.68
CA SER A 305 -5.57 0.48 -20.76
C SER A 305 -5.09 1.92 -20.92
N GLU A 306 -5.99 2.90 -20.94
CA GLU A 306 -5.62 4.32 -21.03
C GLU A 306 -4.79 4.77 -19.83
N TRP A 307 -5.18 4.38 -18.60
CA TRP A 307 -4.37 4.65 -17.42
C TRP A 307 -3.00 3.99 -17.51
N LEU A 308 -2.93 2.72 -17.91
CA LEU A 308 -1.66 1.99 -18.00
C LEU A 308 -0.74 2.59 -19.08
N ALA A 309 -1.30 3.00 -20.21
CA ALA A 309 -0.58 3.63 -21.30
C ALA A 309 0.03 4.99 -20.90
N SER A 310 -0.61 5.73 -19.99
CA SER A 310 -0.07 6.99 -19.47
C SER A 310 1.03 6.81 -18.41
N GLN A 311 1.26 5.58 -17.93
CA GLN A 311 2.32 5.30 -16.96
C GLN A 311 3.70 5.10 -17.60
N PRO A 312 4.80 5.41 -16.89
CA PRO A 312 6.15 5.08 -17.36
C PRO A 312 6.34 3.57 -17.60
N PRO A 313 7.19 3.15 -18.56
CA PRO A 313 7.37 1.73 -18.91
C PRO A 313 7.71 0.82 -17.72
N LYS A 314 8.50 1.31 -16.77
CA LYS A 314 8.83 0.58 -15.54
C LYS A 314 7.59 0.29 -14.71
N LEU A 315 6.70 1.28 -14.54
CA LEU A 315 5.45 1.10 -13.80
C LEU A 315 4.49 0.18 -14.57
N GLN A 316 4.42 0.29 -15.90
CA GLN A 316 3.65 -0.66 -16.71
C GLN A 316 4.10 -2.10 -16.49
N ALA A 317 5.42 -2.35 -16.51
CA ALA A 317 5.98 -3.67 -16.26
C ALA A 317 5.72 -4.18 -14.84
N GLN A 318 5.72 -3.29 -13.84
CA GLN A 318 5.38 -3.58 -12.44
C GLN A 318 3.90 -3.96 -12.28
N VAL A 319 2.98 -3.13 -12.81
CA VAL A 319 1.53 -3.40 -12.80
C VAL A 319 1.19 -4.70 -13.52
N LEU A 320 1.83 -4.95 -14.66
CA LEU A 320 1.66 -6.19 -15.39
C LEU A 320 2.45 -7.35 -14.77
N ASN A 321 3.36 -7.12 -13.83
CA ASN A 321 4.27 -8.14 -13.29
C ASN A 321 5.05 -8.91 -14.40
N SER A 322 5.42 -8.22 -15.50
CA SER A 322 6.24 -8.79 -16.59
C SER A 322 6.63 -7.74 -17.64
N TRP A 323 7.91 -7.66 -17.96
CA TRP A 323 8.40 -6.92 -19.13
C TRP A 323 7.89 -7.48 -20.46
N GLY A 324 7.66 -8.80 -20.55
CA GLY A 324 7.08 -9.41 -21.75
C GLY A 324 5.65 -8.93 -21.99
N LYS A 325 4.83 -8.88 -20.93
CA LYS A 325 3.47 -8.30 -21.00
C LYS A 325 3.50 -6.82 -21.34
N GLN A 326 4.43 -6.05 -20.77
CA GLN A 326 4.59 -4.63 -21.07
C GLN A 326 4.89 -4.39 -22.55
N ARG A 327 5.81 -5.15 -23.14
CA ARG A 327 6.09 -5.07 -24.58
C ARG A 327 4.89 -5.46 -25.43
N ALA A 328 4.20 -6.56 -25.07
CA ALA A 328 3.00 -6.99 -25.76
C ALA A 328 1.87 -5.95 -25.68
N PHE A 329 1.73 -5.25 -24.54
CA PHE A 329 0.80 -4.14 -24.37
C PHE A 329 1.13 -2.97 -25.30
N ASN A 330 2.38 -2.52 -25.31
CA ASN A 330 2.83 -1.43 -26.19
C ASN A 330 2.72 -1.78 -27.69
N ALA A 331 2.81 -3.06 -28.04
CA ALA A 331 2.61 -3.54 -29.41
C ALA A 331 1.12 -3.72 -29.78
N GLY A 332 0.17 -3.39 -28.89
CA GLY A 332 -1.27 -3.58 -29.12
C GLY A 332 -1.73 -5.04 -29.08
N LEU A 333 -0.89 -5.95 -28.57
CA LEU A 333 -1.12 -7.40 -28.55
C LEU A 333 -1.71 -7.91 -27.23
N LEU A 334 -1.69 -7.08 -26.17
CA LEU A 334 -2.26 -7.39 -24.86
C LEU A 334 -3.44 -6.46 -24.57
N ARG A 335 -4.60 -7.04 -24.25
CA ARG A 335 -5.81 -6.33 -23.79
C ARG A 335 -5.98 -6.47 -22.27
N GLU A 336 -6.91 -5.71 -21.69
CA GLU A 336 -7.11 -5.64 -20.23
C GLU A 336 -7.34 -7.00 -19.55
N ASN A 337 -8.09 -7.89 -20.18
CA ASN A 337 -8.33 -9.24 -19.66
C ASN A 337 -7.04 -10.08 -19.52
N GLY A 338 -5.97 -9.69 -20.20
CA GLY A 338 -4.66 -10.31 -20.12
C GLY A 338 -3.77 -9.75 -19.00
N PHE A 339 -4.16 -8.67 -18.32
CA PHE A 339 -3.30 -8.01 -17.33
C PHE A 339 -2.99 -8.92 -16.14
N THR A 340 -3.97 -9.66 -15.64
CA THR A 340 -3.82 -10.64 -14.56
C THR A 340 -3.36 -12.02 -15.04
N THR A 341 -3.40 -12.28 -16.34
CA THR A 341 -3.00 -13.58 -16.90
C THR A 341 -1.47 -13.75 -16.80
N PRO A 342 -0.96 -14.93 -16.38
CA PRO A 342 0.48 -15.19 -16.33
C PRO A 342 1.13 -15.06 -17.72
N TRP A 343 2.33 -14.46 -17.77
CA TRP A 343 3.06 -14.27 -19.03
C TRP A 343 3.28 -15.58 -19.79
N LYS A 344 3.54 -16.70 -19.10
CA LYS A 344 3.70 -18.04 -19.72
C LYS A 344 2.49 -18.42 -20.58
N VAL A 345 1.27 -18.03 -20.19
CA VAL A 345 0.04 -18.32 -20.93
C VAL A 345 -0.10 -17.37 -22.11
N ILE A 346 0.12 -16.07 -21.90
CA ILE A 346 0.06 -15.06 -22.97
C ILE A 346 1.11 -15.34 -24.05
N LYS A 347 2.35 -15.63 -23.65
CA LYS A 347 3.47 -15.99 -24.52
C LYS A 347 3.09 -17.14 -25.47
N LYS A 348 2.60 -18.26 -24.91
CA LYS A 348 2.13 -19.40 -25.71
C LYS A 348 1.00 -19.03 -26.68
N ARG A 349 0.08 -18.14 -26.29
CA ARG A 349 -1.00 -17.67 -27.17
C ARG A 349 -0.48 -16.82 -28.33
N LEU A 350 0.53 -15.98 -28.09
CA LEU A 350 1.16 -15.15 -29.12
C LEU A 350 2.01 -15.98 -30.08
N GLU A 351 2.81 -16.92 -29.55
CA GLU A 351 3.63 -17.83 -30.37
C GLU A 351 2.77 -18.71 -31.28
N ARG A 352 1.63 -19.22 -30.78
CA ARG A 352 0.65 -19.95 -31.62
C ARG A 352 0.04 -19.11 -32.74
N ARG A 353 0.05 -17.78 -32.61
CA ARG A 353 -0.39 -16.84 -33.65
C ARG A 353 0.73 -16.44 -34.60
N GLY A 354 1.91 -17.07 -34.50
CA GLY A 354 3.08 -16.75 -35.32
C GLY A 354 3.81 -15.46 -34.92
N ILE A 355 3.57 -14.94 -33.71
CA ILE A 355 4.21 -13.71 -33.23
C ILE A 355 5.50 -14.06 -32.48
N ASP A 356 6.64 -13.52 -32.94
CA ASP A 356 7.91 -13.62 -32.21
C ASP A 356 7.93 -12.66 -31.02
N VAL A 357 7.68 -13.23 -29.84
CA VAL A 357 7.67 -12.53 -28.55
C VAL A 357 9.05 -12.06 -28.07
N ASN A 358 10.14 -12.58 -28.65
CA ASN A 358 11.50 -12.15 -28.35
C ASN A 358 11.90 -10.92 -29.16
N ASN A 359 11.22 -10.66 -30.28
CA ASN A 359 11.50 -9.55 -31.19
C ASN A 359 10.27 -8.65 -31.41
N LEU A 360 9.58 -8.29 -30.33
CA LEU A 360 8.48 -7.33 -30.38
C LEU A 360 9.01 -5.91 -30.67
N PRO A 361 8.41 -5.16 -31.61
CA PRO A 361 8.88 -3.82 -31.97
C PRO A 361 8.90 -2.91 -30.73
N ARG A 362 9.99 -2.14 -30.57
CA ARG A 362 10.02 -1.02 -29.63
C ARG A 362 8.96 -0.01 -30.05
N ALA A 363 8.25 0.55 -29.07
CA ALA A 363 7.17 1.49 -29.33
C ALA A 363 7.63 2.62 -30.26
N PRO A 364 6.88 2.95 -31.34
CA PRO A 364 7.21 4.08 -32.18
C PRO A 364 7.12 5.39 -31.38
N ALA A 365 8.12 6.25 -31.54
CA ALA A 365 8.22 7.55 -30.88
C ALA A 365 7.02 8.48 -31.20
N THR A 366 6.27 8.18 -32.26
CA THR A 366 5.15 8.97 -32.76
C THR A 366 3.87 8.89 -31.91
N ILE A 367 3.71 7.89 -31.04
CA ILE A 367 2.60 7.87 -30.06
C ILE A 367 2.84 8.91 -28.95
N ILE A 368 4.10 9.28 -28.68
CA ILE A 368 4.49 10.24 -27.62
C ILE A 368 4.03 11.67 -27.96
N ALA A 369 3.94 12.03 -29.24
CA ALA A 369 3.60 13.39 -29.66
C ALA A 369 2.11 13.74 -29.45
N GLY A 370 1.21 12.76 -29.40
CA GLY A 370 -0.23 12.97 -29.12
C GLY A 370 -0.61 12.95 -27.63
N LEU A 371 0.33 12.64 -26.73
CA LEU A 371 0.08 12.35 -25.32
C LEU A 371 0.46 13.48 -24.33
N ASN A 372 0.99 14.60 -24.82
CA ASN A 372 1.40 15.74 -23.99
C ASN A 372 0.24 16.67 -23.62
N LYS A 373 -0.74 16.17 -22.86
CA LYS A 373 -1.69 17.06 -22.16
C LYS A 373 -1.71 16.94 -20.65
N HIS A 374 -1.17 15.88 -20.03
CA HIS A 374 -1.23 15.73 -18.56
C HIS A 374 -0.03 14.97 -17.98
N VAL A 375 1.19 15.53 -18.11
CA VAL A 375 2.38 14.93 -17.46
C VAL A 375 2.67 15.67 -16.17
N ASN A 376 2.52 15.00 -15.02
CA ASN A 376 3.00 15.53 -13.74
C ASN A 376 4.53 15.71 -13.85
N PRO A 377 5.07 16.95 -13.71
CA PRO A 377 6.50 17.22 -13.90
C PRO A 377 7.37 16.48 -12.88
N TYR A 378 6.83 16.07 -11.75
CA TYR A 378 7.56 15.34 -10.72
C TYR A 378 7.47 13.81 -10.87
N ALA A 379 6.64 13.28 -11.79
CA ALA A 379 6.44 11.83 -11.97
C ALA A 379 7.68 11.03 -12.41
N ILE A 380 8.71 11.72 -12.91
CA ILE A 380 9.97 11.09 -13.36
C ILE A 380 10.94 10.83 -12.19
N ARG A 381 10.90 11.61 -11.11
CA ARG A 381 11.71 11.38 -9.91
C ARG A 381 10.90 10.55 -8.91
N THR A 382 11.25 9.28 -8.73
CA THR A 382 10.74 8.48 -7.61
C THR A 382 11.27 9.03 -6.30
N ARG A 383 10.46 9.02 -5.22
CA ARG A 383 10.99 9.27 -3.86
C ARG A 383 12.27 8.44 -3.67
N PRO A 384 13.38 9.07 -3.23
CA PRO A 384 14.62 8.34 -3.04
C PRO A 384 14.47 7.27 -1.96
N ASP A 385 15.31 6.24 -2.06
CA ASP A 385 15.36 5.17 -1.06
C ASP A 385 15.72 5.73 0.32
N TYR A 386 15.19 5.09 1.36
CA TYR A 386 15.45 5.48 2.74
C TYR A 386 16.95 5.38 3.07
N ILE A 387 17.55 6.50 3.51
CA ILE A 387 18.96 6.57 3.86
C ILE A 387 19.12 6.24 5.35
N ASN A 388 19.89 5.21 5.65
CA ASN A 388 20.18 4.79 7.02
C ASN A 388 21.24 5.69 7.66
N GLY A 389 20.95 6.16 8.88
CA GLY A 389 21.87 6.91 9.74
C GLY A 389 21.83 8.44 9.53
N ASN A 390 21.76 9.18 10.63
CA ASN A 390 21.55 10.64 10.64
C ASN A 390 22.63 11.41 9.86
N ILE A 391 23.90 11.01 10.02
CA ILE A 391 25.05 11.63 9.34
C ILE A 391 24.93 11.49 7.81
N ASN A 392 24.47 10.33 7.33
CA ASN A 392 24.37 10.06 5.90
C ASN A 392 23.25 10.88 5.26
N VAL A 393 22.09 11.00 5.92
CA VAL A 393 20.99 11.83 5.41
C VAL A 393 21.36 13.31 5.39
N ARG A 394 22.06 13.80 6.42
CA ARG A 394 22.56 15.19 6.44
C ARG A 394 23.57 15.45 5.33
N ARG A 395 24.46 14.49 5.06
CA ARG A 395 25.39 14.60 3.93
C ARG A 395 24.65 14.66 2.59
N ALA A 396 23.58 13.89 2.42
CA ALA A 396 22.74 13.95 1.22
C ALA A 396 22.02 15.29 1.11
N LEU A 397 21.50 15.82 2.21
CA LEU A 397 20.87 17.15 2.27
C LEU A 397 21.82 18.29 1.87
N ASN A 398 23.12 18.17 2.11
CA ASN A 398 24.10 19.19 1.73
C ASN A 398 24.15 19.48 0.20
N GLN A 399 23.55 18.62 -0.63
CA GLN A 399 23.36 18.88 -2.07
C GLN A 399 22.35 20.01 -2.33
N TYR A 400 21.43 20.23 -1.39
CA TYR A 400 20.32 21.18 -1.52
C TYR A 400 20.38 22.32 -0.51
N VAL A 401 21.14 22.17 0.58
CA VAL A 401 21.17 23.16 1.66
C VAL A 401 22.57 23.34 2.23
N SER A 402 23.02 24.58 2.34
CA SER A 402 24.37 24.90 2.84
C SER A 402 24.54 24.65 4.37
N GLY A 403 23.45 24.60 5.12
CA GLY A 403 23.49 24.28 6.57
C GLY A 403 22.19 23.67 7.10
N VAL A 404 22.29 22.49 7.73
CA VAL A 404 21.17 21.76 8.35
C VAL A 404 21.16 21.95 9.87
N GLY A 405 20.48 22.99 10.32
CA GLY A 405 20.28 23.37 11.73
C GLY A 405 19.16 22.60 12.47
N LEU A 406 18.74 21.43 11.97
CA LEU A 406 17.72 20.58 12.63
C LEU A 406 18.31 19.68 13.71
N LYS A 407 18.95 20.24 14.75
CA LYS A 407 19.56 19.44 15.83
C LYS A 407 18.49 18.61 16.53
N GLY A 408 18.76 17.32 16.78
CA GLY A 408 17.82 16.40 17.45
C GLY A 408 16.81 15.70 16.52
N ALA A 409 16.67 16.12 15.26
CA ALA A 409 15.74 15.51 14.32
C ALA A 409 16.03 14.02 14.06
N SER A 410 14.97 13.21 14.07
CA SER A 410 14.99 11.79 13.77
C SER A 410 15.43 11.49 12.33
N VAL A 411 15.97 10.29 12.10
CA VAL A 411 16.38 9.85 10.76
C VAL A 411 15.19 9.77 9.80
N GLY A 412 14.01 9.37 10.29
CA GLY A 412 12.77 9.36 9.50
C GLY A 412 12.39 10.75 9.01
N MET A 413 12.39 11.73 9.90
CA MET A 413 12.12 13.12 9.55
C MET A 413 13.08 13.67 8.50
N LEU A 414 14.39 13.47 8.70
CA LEU A 414 15.41 13.95 7.78
C LEU A 414 15.28 13.30 6.40
N ASN A 415 14.86 12.04 6.33
CA ASN A 415 14.57 11.36 5.06
C ASN A 415 13.35 11.96 4.35
N SER A 416 12.28 12.31 5.07
CA SER A 416 11.13 13.01 4.48
C SER A 416 11.51 14.38 3.91
N VAL A 417 12.33 15.14 4.64
CA VAL A 417 12.88 16.43 4.16
C VAL A 417 13.70 16.21 2.90
N TYR A 418 14.66 15.28 2.94
CA TYR A 418 15.53 14.98 1.80
C TYR A 418 14.73 14.56 0.58
N ALA A 419 13.76 13.67 0.74
CA ALA A 419 12.91 13.22 -0.34
C ALA A 419 12.10 14.35 -0.98
N ALA A 420 11.59 15.29 -0.17
CA ALA A 420 10.87 16.45 -0.70
C ALA A 420 11.79 17.38 -1.51
N PHE A 421 12.98 17.68 -0.99
CA PHE A 421 13.96 18.51 -1.68
C PHE A 421 14.49 17.84 -2.94
N ASP A 422 14.76 16.54 -2.90
CA ASP A 422 15.19 15.79 -4.07
C ASP A 422 14.13 15.80 -5.19
N VAL A 423 12.86 15.58 -4.84
CA VAL A 423 11.77 15.60 -5.84
C VAL A 423 11.58 17.00 -6.44
N VAL A 424 11.53 18.04 -5.59
CA VAL A 424 11.18 19.40 -6.02
C VAL A 424 12.42 20.20 -6.45
N LEU A 425 13.37 20.44 -5.56
CA LEU A 425 14.54 21.28 -5.82
C LEU A 425 15.52 20.60 -6.78
N GLY A 426 15.79 19.32 -6.58
CA GLY A 426 16.74 18.57 -7.39
C GLY A 426 16.34 18.47 -8.86
N ARG A 427 15.04 18.53 -9.18
CA ARG A 427 14.56 18.61 -10.57
C ARG A 427 15.03 19.88 -11.28
N PHE A 428 15.12 21.00 -10.57
CA PHE A 428 15.42 22.31 -11.16
C PHE A 428 16.81 22.83 -10.80
N ASN A 429 17.64 21.96 -10.24
CA ASN A 429 18.98 22.26 -9.73
C ASN A 429 18.98 23.50 -8.83
N LEU A 430 18.08 23.48 -7.83
CA LEU A 430 17.92 24.55 -6.86
C LEU A 430 18.47 24.15 -5.50
N ASP A 431 18.91 25.16 -4.75
CA ASP A 431 19.36 25.05 -3.38
C ASP A 431 18.67 26.07 -2.48
N ILE A 432 18.88 25.96 -1.17
CA ILE A 432 18.46 26.92 -0.14
C ILE A 432 19.66 27.26 0.77
N SER A 433 19.65 28.42 1.41
CA SER A 433 20.79 28.86 2.21
C SER A 433 20.92 28.07 3.52
N SER A 434 19.79 27.79 4.18
CA SER A 434 19.79 26.99 5.42
C SER A 434 18.42 26.38 5.70
N LEU A 435 18.44 25.27 6.43
CA LEU A 435 17.28 24.57 6.96
C LEU A 435 17.38 24.54 8.48
N ARG A 436 16.41 25.09 9.20
CA ARG A 436 16.51 25.22 10.67
C ARG A 436 15.18 24.98 11.39
N TRP A 437 15.26 24.80 12.71
CA TRP A 437 14.08 24.88 13.54
C TRP A 437 13.60 26.33 13.67
N THR A 438 12.28 26.53 13.71
CA THR A 438 11.67 27.81 14.11
C THR A 438 11.19 27.76 15.56
N SER A 439 11.22 28.92 16.23
CA SER A 439 10.63 29.14 17.55
C SER A 439 9.17 29.61 17.49
N TRP A 440 8.59 29.70 16.29
CA TRP A 440 7.27 30.29 16.05
C TRP A 440 6.19 29.20 16.02
N ASP A 441 5.25 29.23 16.95
CA ASP A 441 4.22 28.20 17.12
C ASP A 441 3.07 28.24 16.11
N GLU A 442 2.99 29.26 15.27
CA GLU A 442 1.83 29.52 14.42
C GLU A 442 1.84 28.80 13.06
N ALA A 443 3.01 28.38 12.57
CA ALA A 443 3.15 27.73 11.26
C ALA A 443 4.02 26.46 11.34
N ALA A 444 3.60 25.41 10.62
CA ALA A 444 4.31 24.12 10.58
C ALA A 444 5.63 24.22 9.81
N GLY A 445 5.67 25.03 8.76
CA GLY A 445 6.84 25.38 7.96
C GLY A 445 6.83 26.88 7.62
N PHE A 446 7.98 27.42 7.23
CA PHE A 446 8.12 28.79 6.80
C PHE A 446 9.28 28.96 5.81
N TYR A 447 9.02 29.61 4.69
CA TYR A 447 10.03 30.03 3.73
C TYR A 447 10.32 31.54 3.82
N ASN A 448 11.59 31.91 3.97
CA ASN A 448 12.05 33.29 3.96
C ASN A 448 12.46 33.71 2.55
N THR A 449 11.68 34.58 1.93
CA THR A 449 11.89 35.07 0.55
C THR A 449 13.16 35.91 0.38
N ARG A 450 13.67 36.55 1.44
CA ARG A 450 14.88 37.39 1.37
C ARG A 450 16.16 36.58 1.50
N THR A 451 16.16 35.61 2.41
CA THR A 451 17.35 34.84 2.73
C THR A 451 17.35 33.45 2.08
N PHE A 452 16.27 33.03 1.42
CA PHE A 452 16.11 31.68 0.87
C PHE A 452 16.31 30.59 1.93
N GLN A 453 15.75 30.83 3.13
CA GLN A 453 15.82 29.91 4.26
C GLN A 453 14.49 29.17 4.41
N ILE A 454 14.56 27.87 4.73
CA ILE A 454 13.38 27.11 5.16
C ILE A 454 13.51 26.84 6.66
N ALA A 455 12.43 27.10 7.40
CA ALA A 455 12.32 26.74 8.80
C ALA A 455 11.15 25.76 9.01
N LEU A 456 11.31 24.83 9.96
CA LEU A 456 10.26 23.90 10.36
C LEU A 456 9.99 24.04 11.86
N ASN A 457 8.74 23.87 12.27
CA ASN A 457 8.37 23.89 13.68
C ASN A 457 8.67 22.53 14.35
N HIS A 458 9.20 22.57 15.58
CA HIS A 458 9.51 21.38 16.38
C HIS A 458 8.31 20.45 16.61
N SER A 459 7.08 20.98 16.62
CA SER A 459 5.86 20.20 16.80
C SER A 459 5.57 19.23 15.66
N VAL A 460 6.07 19.50 14.45
CA VAL A 460 5.86 18.66 13.25
C VAL A 460 6.60 17.31 13.38
N GLU A 461 7.67 17.26 14.16
CA GLU A 461 8.34 15.97 14.43
C GLU A 461 7.43 15.03 15.24
N ARG A 462 6.58 15.57 16.12
CA ARG A 462 5.62 14.79 16.90
C ARG A 462 4.49 14.22 16.04
N SER A 463 4.21 14.82 14.88
CA SER A 463 3.14 14.38 13.98
C SER A 463 3.54 13.25 13.02
N LEU A 464 4.83 12.92 12.91
CA LEU A 464 5.30 11.68 12.25
C LEU A 464 4.72 10.41 12.88
N HIS A 465 4.22 10.51 14.12
CA HIS A 465 3.58 9.44 14.87
C HIS A 465 2.05 9.55 14.98
N GLN A 466 1.44 10.58 14.37
CA GLN A 466 -0.02 10.82 14.40
C GLN A 466 -0.72 10.18 13.19
N THR A 467 -2.02 9.90 13.29
CA THR A 467 -2.77 9.36 12.16
C THR A 467 -3.10 10.47 11.13
N PRO A 468 -2.97 10.20 9.82
CA PRO A 468 -3.27 11.16 8.76
C PRO A 468 -4.71 11.65 8.89
N GLY A 469 -4.88 12.98 8.77
CA GLY A 469 -6.18 13.59 8.81
C GLY A 469 -6.72 13.90 10.20
N GLU A 470 -5.97 13.70 11.29
CA GLU A 470 -6.33 14.26 12.61
C GLU A 470 -6.40 15.80 12.55
N ASN A 471 -5.38 16.42 11.95
CA ASN A 471 -5.35 17.87 11.70
C ASN A 471 -6.47 18.29 10.74
N ASN A 472 -6.74 17.48 9.70
CA ASN A 472 -7.86 17.75 8.81
C ASN A 472 -9.23 17.58 9.51
N ALA A 473 -9.41 16.60 10.39
CA ALA A 473 -10.64 16.39 11.14
C ALA A 473 -10.91 17.55 12.10
N LEU A 474 -9.87 18.05 12.79
CA LEU A 474 -9.96 19.27 13.60
C LEU A 474 -10.29 20.49 12.73
N PHE A 475 -9.73 20.59 11.53
CA PHE A 475 -10.10 21.62 10.57
C PHE A 475 -11.57 21.52 10.17
N LEU A 476 -12.09 20.34 9.82
CA LEU A 476 -13.49 20.14 9.44
C LEU A 476 -14.45 20.52 10.59
N ILE A 477 -14.10 20.19 11.84
CA ILE A 477 -14.86 20.61 13.03
C ILE A 477 -14.85 22.14 13.18
N ARG A 478 -13.68 22.78 13.04
CA ARG A 478 -13.55 24.24 13.14
C ARG A 478 -14.26 24.95 11.98
N LYS A 479 -14.21 24.37 10.77
CA LYS A 479 -14.89 24.82 9.55
C LYS A 479 -16.40 24.89 9.78
N GLU A 480 -17.03 23.84 10.33
CA GLU A 480 -18.47 23.90 10.63
C GLU A 480 -18.84 25.03 11.60
N LYS A 481 -18.01 25.28 12.61
CA LYS A 481 -18.20 26.42 13.53
C LYS A 481 -18.05 27.76 12.82
N ARG A 482 -17.06 27.91 11.93
CA ARG A 482 -16.85 29.12 11.13
C ARG A 482 -17.98 29.35 10.13
N ILE A 483 -18.48 28.32 9.46
CA ILE A 483 -19.64 28.42 8.56
C ILE A 483 -20.84 28.97 9.33
N LYS A 484 -21.17 28.41 10.49
CA LYS A 484 -22.28 28.90 11.33
C LYS A 484 -22.08 30.37 11.76
N LYS A 485 -20.84 30.76 12.09
CA LYS A 485 -20.51 32.15 12.42
C LYS A 485 -20.71 33.08 11.22
N LEU A 486 -20.21 32.70 10.04
CA LEU A 486 -20.34 33.46 8.80
C LEU A 486 -21.79 33.58 8.33
N GLU A 487 -22.60 32.53 8.48
CA GLU A 487 -24.04 32.56 8.18
C GLU A 487 -24.78 33.56 9.09
N ARG A 488 -24.45 33.60 10.38
CA ARG A 488 -25.00 34.61 11.30
C ARG A 488 -24.56 36.03 10.92
N LEU A 489 -23.28 36.22 10.60
CA LEU A 489 -22.74 37.51 10.17
C LEU A 489 -23.41 37.98 8.88
N LEU A 490 -23.66 37.08 7.93
CA LEU A 490 -24.30 37.41 6.66
C LEU A 490 -25.71 37.98 6.84
N ASN A 491 -26.43 37.53 7.87
CA ASN A 491 -27.79 37.99 8.16
C ASN A 491 -27.84 39.39 8.79
N ILE A 492 -26.75 39.85 9.40
CA ILE A 492 -26.68 41.15 10.10
C ILE A 492 -25.75 42.15 9.41
N ALA A 493 -25.06 41.74 8.35
CA ALA A 493 -24.10 42.56 7.63
C ALA A 493 -24.75 43.44 6.56
N ASP A 494 -24.15 44.61 6.30
CA ASP A 494 -24.57 45.52 5.24
C ASP A 494 -24.17 44.99 3.85
N GLU A 495 -24.80 45.44 2.77
CA GLU A 495 -24.54 44.93 1.40
C GLU A 495 -23.07 45.03 0.98
N SER A 496 -22.35 46.04 1.45
CA SER A 496 -20.90 46.20 1.20
C SER A 496 -20.05 45.09 1.83
N GLN A 497 -20.51 44.49 2.93
CA GLN A 497 -19.84 43.41 3.66
C GLN A 497 -20.30 42.02 3.19
N LYS A 498 -21.54 41.90 2.69
CA LYS A 498 -22.12 40.61 2.29
C LYS A 498 -21.31 39.90 1.21
N THR A 499 -20.70 40.61 0.27
CA THR A 499 -19.85 40.01 -0.78
C THR A 499 -18.63 39.30 -0.20
N ALA A 500 -17.92 39.94 0.73
CA ALA A 500 -16.75 39.35 1.40
C ALA A 500 -17.16 38.14 2.27
N ILE A 501 -18.29 38.23 2.97
CA ILE A 501 -18.82 37.12 3.78
C ILE A 501 -19.25 35.95 2.90
N ARG A 502 -19.91 36.19 1.76
CA ARG A 502 -20.28 35.15 0.78
C ARG A 502 -19.04 34.44 0.23
N LEU A 503 -17.98 35.17 -0.09
CA LEU A 503 -16.70 34.59 -0.55
C LEU A 503 -16.02 33.75 0.53
N ALA A 504 -15.95 34.25 1.78
CA ALA A 504 -15.42 33.48 2.91
C ALA A 504 -16.23 32.20 3.16
N LEU A 505 -17.54 32.29 3.04
CA LEU A 505 -18.46 31.16 3.25
C LEU A 505 -18.37 30.14 2.11
N LEU A 506 -18.16 30.60 0.86
CA LEU A 506 -17.85 29.75 -0.28
C LEU A 506 -16.53 28.99 -0.09
N ARG A 507 -15.47 29.70 0.33
CA ARG A 507 -14.16 29.12 0.65
C ARG A 507 -14.26 28.05 1.75
N GLU A 508 -14.95 28.35 2.85
CA GLU A 508 -15.15 27.38 3.92
C GLU A 508 -15.94 26.17 3.42
N ARG A 509 -17.03 26.34 2.66
CA ARG A 509 -17.87 25.22 2.21
C ARG A 509 -17.13 24.25 1.28
N LEU A 510 -16.33 24.78 0.36
CA LEU A 510 -15.68 23.98 -0.69
C LEU A 510 -14.38 23.32 -0.27
N SER A 511 -13.64 23.95 0.65
CA SER A 511 -12.36 23.40 1.11
C SER A 511 -12.55 22.04 1.79
N THR A 512 -11.91 21.01 1.27
CA THR A 512 -11.95 19.65 1.84
C THR A 512 -10.83 19.41 2.87
N ARG A 513 -9.89 20.35 2.95
CA ARG A 513 -8.72 20.32 3.83
C ARG A 513 -8.17 21.71 4.12
N PHE A 514 -7.40 21.84 5.20
CA PHE A 514 -6.76 23.11 5.54
C PHE A 514 -5.56 23.39 4.62
N THR A 515 -4.60 22.47 4.60
CA THR A 515 -3.42 22.44 3.72
C THR A 515 -3.29 21.04 3.11
N VAL A 516 -2.51 20.88 2.06
CA VAL A 516 -2.13 19.57 1.49
C VAL A 516 -1.36 18.72 2.49
N SER A 517 -0.63 19.35 3.42
CA SER A 517 0.04 18.63 4.51
C SER A 517 -0.93 18.06 5.55
N SER A 518 -2.05 18.77 5.83
CA SER A 518 -3.02 18.36 6.85
C SER A 518 -3.76 17.05 6.56
N ASP A 519 -3.77 16.62 5.29
CA ASP A 519 -4.35 15.35 4.85
C ASP A 519 -3.29 14.40 4.21
N SER A 520 -2.00 14.70 4.41
CA SER A 520 -0.89 13.87 3.94
C SER A 520 -0.52 12.78 4.95
N PHE A 521 -0.12 11.61 4.44
CA PHE A 521 0.45 10.51 5.24
C PHE A 521 1.88 10.78 5.71
N ASP A 522 2.56 11.73 5.07
CA ASP A 522 3.91 12.17 5.38
C ASP A 522 3.86 13.70 5.42
N GLU A 523 3.45 14.23 6.57
CA GLU A 523 3.22 15.65 6.78
C GLU A 523 4.53 16.44 6.60
N VAL A 524 5.65 15.91 7.11
CA VAL A 524 6.98 16.51 6.93
C VAL A 524 7.32 16.63 5.44
N PHE A 525 7.15 15.57 4.66
CA PHE A 525 7.40 15.67 3.22
C PHE A 525 6.48 16.69 2.55
N ALA A 526 5.19 16.69 2.88
CA ALA A 526 4.22 17.59 2.25
C ALA A 526 4.52 19.06 2.57
N ILE A 527 4.86 19.38 3.83
CA ILE A 527 5.30 20.72 4.23
C ILE A 527 6.59 21.07 3.49
N MET A 528 7.59 20.19 3.48
CA MET A 528 8.86 20.50 2.81
C MET A 528 8.73 20.62 1.30
N ALA A 529 7.82 19.88 0.67
CA ALA A 529 7.52 20.01 -0.75
C ALA A 529 6.79 21.34 -1.04
N HIS A 530 5.92 21.77 -0.13
CA HIS A 530 5.29 23.10 -0.18
C HIS A 530 6.35 24.21 -0.06
N GLU A 531 7.21 24.19 0.96
CA GLU A 531 8.26 25.21 1.15
C GLU A 531 9.31 25.19 0.01
N ALA A 532 9.60 24.02 -0.55
CA ALA A 532 10.41 23.90 -1.76
C ALA A 532 9.70 24.49 -3.00
N GLY A 533 8.38 24.43 -3.05
CA GLY A 533 7.54 25.12 -4.04
C GLY A 533 7.72 26.63 -4.00
N HIS A 534 7.78 27.23 -2.80
CA HIS A 534 8.11 28.65 -2.62
C HIS A 534 9.51 28.96 -3.13
N THR A 535 10.50 28.12 -2.79
CA THR A 535 11.87 28.26 -3.30
C THR A 535 11.89 28.29 -4.84
N LEU A 536 11.18 27.35 -5.48
CA LEU A 536 11.06 27.28 -6.93
C LEU A 536 10.39 28.54 -7.51
N TYR A 537 9.27 28.95 -6.93
CA TYR A 537 8.50 30.12 -7.36
C TYR A 537 9.36 31.40 -7.39
N PHE A 538 10.08 31.67 -6.29
CA PHE A 538 10.88 32.88 -6.16
C PHE A 538 12.23 32.82 -6.89
N LYS A 539 13.00 31.73 -6.74
CA LYS A 539 14.31 31.64 -7.40
C LYS A 539 14.24 31.60 -8.92
N LYS A 540 13.12 31.11 -9.48
CA LYS A 540 12.87 31.12 -10.94
C LYS A 540 11.96 32.27 -11.40
N ASN A 541 11.59 33.20 -10.50
CA ASN A 541 10.76 34.37 -10.80
C ASN A 541 9.46 34.03 -11.57
N LEU A 542 8.73 33.00 -11.10
CA LEU A 542 7.60 32.42 -11.84
C LEU A 542 6.31 33.23 -11.73
N GLY A 543 6.25 34.26 -10.88
CA GLY A 543 4.99 34.90 -10.52
C GLY A 543 4.21 35.49 -11.68
N LYS A 544 4.91 36.13 -12.64
CA LYS A 544 4.26 36.65 -13.85
C LYS A 544 3.72 35.52 -14.73
N ALA A 545 4.56 34.53 -15.05
CA ALA A 545 4.17 33.40 -15.89
C ALA A 545 3.02 32.59 -15.25
N TRP A 546 3.04 32.44 -13.92
CA TRP A 546 1.97 31.80 -13.17
C TRP A 546 0.64 32.53 -13.32
N LYS A 547 0.64 33.85 -13.06
CA LYS A 547 -0.56 34.67 -13.20
C LYS A 547 -1.11 34.67 -14.63
N ASP A 548 -0.23 34.78 -15.63
CA ASP A 548 -0.60 34.75 -17.04
C ASP A 548 -1.24 33.39 -17.42
N ASN A 549 -0.68 32.28 -16.94
CA ASN A 549 -1.22 30.95 -17.20
C ASN A 549 -2.51 30.65 -16.43
N LEU A 550 -2.67 31.12 -15.19
CA LEU A 550 -3.94 31.03 -14.46
C LEU A 550 -5.08 31.66 -15.27
N ASN A 551 -4.84 32.86 -15.83
CA ASN A 551 -5.80 33.53 -16.71
C ASN A 551 -6.02 32.75 -18.02
N ARG A 552 -4.93 32.32 -18.67
CA ARG A 552 -4.98 31.57 -19.94
C ARG A 552 -5.81 30.30 -19.87
N PHE A 553 -5.71 29.56 -18.77
CA PHE A 553 -6.44 28.30 -18.56
C PHE A 553 -7.75 28.49 -17.79
N ASN A 554 -8.20 29.73 -17.63
CA ASN A 554 -9.47 30.09 -17.02
C ASN A 554 -9.63 29.53 -15.60
N VAL A 555 -8.52 29.50 -14.85
CA VAL A 555 -8.49 29.02 -13.47
C VAL A 555 -9.21 30.06 -12.60
N ASN A 556 -10.22 29.63 -11.87
CA ASN A 556 -11.00 30.52 -11.02
C ASN A 556 -10.75 30.21 -9.54
N TYR A 557 -11.24 31.08 -8.65
CA TYR A 557 -11.02 30.94 -7.21
C TYR A 557 -11.54 29.61 -6.63
N MET A 558 -12.54 28.98 -7.27
CA MET A 558 -13.03 27.67 -6.84
C MET A 558 -11.97 26.59 -7.02
N ASP A 559 -11.19 26.66 -8.09
CA ASP A 559 -10.09 25.72 -8.34
C ASP A 559 -9.02 25.81 -7.24
N TYR A 560 -8.86 26.99 -6.63
CA TYR A 560 -7.86 27.22 -5.58
C TYR A 560 -8.30 26.52 -4.30
N VAL A 561 -9.54 26.75 -3.89
CA VAL A 561 -10.08 26.20 -2.64
C VAL A 561 -10.33 24.69 -2.72
N MET A 562 -10.38 24.12 -3.92
CA MET A 562 -10.40 22.67 -4.16
C MET A 562 -9.05 22.01 -3.84
N VAL A 563 -7.94 22.71 -4.01
CA VAL A 563 -6.59 22.24 -3.62
C VAL A 563 -6.51 22.19 -2.09
N SER A 564 -6.73 23.32 -1.43
CA SER A 564 -6.83 23.41 0.02
C SER A 564 -7.44 24.75 0.44
N HIS A 565 -7.85 24.87 1.70
CA HIS A 565 -8.24 26.18 2.24
C HIS A 565 -7.09 27.17 2.09
N TYR A 566 -5.87 26.78 2.42
CA TYR A 566 -4.66 27.60 2.40
C TYR A 566 -4.24 28.06 1.00
N ALA A 567 -4.42 27.21 -0.02
CA ALA A 567 -4.22 27.58 -1.43
C ALA A 567 -5.11 28.75 -1.87
N GLY A 568 -6.22 29.01 -1.17
CA GLY A 568 -7.09 30.14 -1.39
C GLY A 568 -6.63 31.48 -0.77
N GLU A 569 -5.50 31.52 -0.04
CA GLU A 569 -4.97 32.77 0.54
C GLU A 569 -4.27 33.65 -0.50
N SER A 570 -3.46 33.04 -1.37
CA SER A 570 -2.72 33.78 -2.40
C SER A 570 -2.37 32.87 -3.58
N ILE A 571 -2.04 33.46 -4.74
CA ILE A 571 -1.57 32.69 -5.91
C ILE A 571 -0.21 32.02 -5.67
N GLU A 572 0.58 32.54 -4.72
CA GLU A 572 1.85 31.96 -4.31
C GLU A 572 1.62 30.69 -3.50
N GLU A 573 0.73 30.74 -2.50
CA GLU A 573 0.35 29.56 -1.72
C GLU A 573 -0.31 28.51 -2.61
N LEU A 574 -1.13 28.93 -3.57
CA LEU A 574 -1.69 28.04 -4.58
C LEU A 574 -0.60 27.29 -5.35
N PHE A 575 0.44 27.98 -5.80
CA PHE A 575 1.54 27.36 -6.53
C PHE A 575 2.28 26.32 -5.67
N SER A 576 2.57 26.67 -4.42
CA SER A 576 3.29 25.81 -3.48
C SER A 576 2.46 24.60 -3.03
N GLU A 577 1.16 24.77 -2.80
CA GLU A 577 0.23 23.68 -2.51
C GLU A 577 0.06 22.72 -3.71
N VAL A 578 -0.05 23.25 -4.93
CA VAL A 578 -0.08 22.44 -6.16
C VAL A 578 1.24 21.68 -6.34
N THR A 579 2.37 22.33 -6.05
CA THR A 579 3.70 21.68 -6.05
C THR A 579 3.72 20.50 -5.07
N ALA A 580 3.25 20.68 -3.84
CA ALA A 580 3.18 19.64 -2.84
C ALA A 580 2.27 18.47 -3.27
N MET A 581 1.10 18.73 -3.86
CA MET A 581 0.20 17.69 -4.37
C MET A 581 0.85 16.87 -5.49
N LEU A 582 1.54 17.53 -6.42
CA LEU A 582 2.21 16.85 -7.51
C LEU A 582 3.42 16.04 -7.03
N ALA A 583 4.19 16.56 -6.07
CA ALA A 583 5.30 15.84 -5.44
C ALA A 583 4.81 14.61 -4.65
N LEU A 584 3.61 14.66 -4.09
CA LEU A 584 2.93 13.53 -3.45
C LEU A 584 2.30 12.54 -4.45
N GLY A 585 2.32 12.83 -5.76
CA GLY A 585 1.69 12.01 -6.79
C GLY A 585 0.16 12.00 -6.70
N ARG A 586 -0.41 13.17 -6.36
CA ARG A 586 -1.85 13.43 -6.22
C ARG A 586 -2.38 14.30 -7.36
N GLU A 587 -1.82 14.19 -8.57
CA GLU A 587 -2.26 14.96 -9.74
C GLU A 587 -3.76 14.83 -10.04
N ALA A 588 -4.36 13.69 -9.71
CA ALA A 588 -5.79 13.43 -9.92
C ALA A 588 -6.70 14.27 -9.00
N ASP A 589 -6.16 14.80 -7.90
CA ASP A 589 -6.89 15.65 -6.95
C ASP A 589 -6.85 17.15 -7.36
N ILE A 590 -6.12 17.50 -8.43
CA ILE A 590 -5.93 18.88 -8.89
C ILE A 590 -6.87 19.18 -10.06
N PRO A 591 -7.63 20.30 -10.04
CA PRO A 591 -8.44 20.71 -11.18
C PRO A 591 -7.62 20.78 -12.48
N SER A 592 -8.14 20.24 -13.58
CA SER A 592 -7.40 20.15 -14.85
C SER A 592 -6.97 21.52 -15.39
N SER A 593 -7.77 22.56 -15.20
CA SER A 593 -7.43 23.96 -15.53
C SER A 593 -6.16 24.41 -14.80
N LEU A 594 -6.12 24.16 -13.49
CA LEU A 594 -5.02 24.50 -12.60
C LEU A 594 -3.76 23.67 -12.89
N LEU A 595 -3.93 22.36 -13.14
CA LEU A 595 -2.83 21.47 -13.54
C LEU A 595 -2.20 21.92 -14.87
N ASN A 596 -3.01 22.30 -15.85
CA ASN A 596 -2.54 22.81 -17.13
C ASN A 596 -1.81 24.14 -16.97
N ALA A 597 -2.34 25.06 -16.16
CA ALA A 597 -1.65 26.30 -15.82
C ALA A 597 -0.28 26.03 -15.18
N TYR A 598 -0.22 25.08 -14.23
CA TYR A 598 1.00 24.78 -13.50
C TYR A 598 2.06 24.21 -14.45
N ASN A 599 1.68 23.24 -15.28
CA ASN A 599 2.56 22.64 -16.27
C ASN A 599 3.07 23.66 -17.30
N ALA A 600 2.22 24.58 -17.75
CA ALA A 600 2.63 25.65 -18.64
C ALA A 600 3.63 26.61 -17.98
N THR A 601 3.44 26.92 -16.69
CA THR A 601 4.36 27.76 -15.92
C THR A 601 5.70 27.08 -15.71
N ILE A 602 5.71 25.82 -15.30
CA ILE A 602 6.96 25.04 -15.14
C ILE A 602 7.66 24.86 -16.49
N GLY A 603 6.92 24.71 -17.59
CA GLY A 603 7.47 24.60 -18.94
C GLY A 603 8.34 25.80 -19.35
N THR A 604 8.11 26.99 -18.77
CA THR A 604 8.96 28.18 -19.02
C THR A 604 10.38 28.03 -18.49
N ILE A 605 10.60 27.14 -17.51
CA ILE A 605 11.92 26.87 -16.92
C ILE A 605 12.75 25.96 -17.82
N THR A 606 12.09 25.09 -18.58
CA THR A 606 12.71 24.05 -19.43
C THR A 606 12.89 24.47 -20.89
N GLY A 607 12.36 25.63 -21.28
CA GLY A 607 12.41 26.16 -22.65
C GLY A 607 13.36 27.36 -22.83
N GLY A 608 14.32 27.53 -21.93
CA GLY A 608 15.37 28.55 -21.99
C GLY A 608 16.73 27.93 -22.31
#